data_AF-A0A0S2DQP3-F1
#
_entry.id   AF-A0A0S2DQP3-F1
#
_cell.length_a   1.000
_cell.length_b   1.000
_cell.length_c   1.000
_cell.angle_alpha   90.00
_cell.angle_beta   90.00
_cell.angle_gamma   90.00
#
_symmetry.space_group_name_H-M   'P 1'
#
loop_
_entity.id
_entity.type
_entity.pdbx_description
1 polymer ?
#
loop_
_entity_poly.entity_id
_entity_poly.type
_entity_poly.pdbx_seq_one_letter_code
_entity_poly.pdbx_strand_id
1 'polypeptide(L)'
;MAYQIEPCTTPLAIPERRWSANANVAPIGDETQPTVQFTAFSSCIGICARNNDGTEVIGIHLSLYDQDGTLFASADVATVTTILQDWNYDIDTVIVLGQTSAWQASAPQAYQDLLAALDNPDVYPFGDGQYGAGLNDGDVLEPTY
;
A
#
# COMPACT_ATOMS: atom_id res chain seq x y z
N MET A 1 8.08 9.31 18.71
CA MET A 1 6.87 10.00 18.24
C MET A 1 5.95 8.94 17.64
N ALA A 2 4.68 9.25 17.33
CA ALA A 2 3.84 8.30 16.61
C ALA A 2 4.27 8.24 15.14
N TYR A 3 4.22 7.07 14.49
CA TYR A 3 4.52 6.95 13.06
C TYR A 3 3.53 7.78 12.24
N GLN A 4 4.05 8.63 11.35
CA GLN A 4 3.24 9.55 10.56
C GLN A 4 3.20 9.12 9.10
N ILE A 5 1.99 9.15 8.52
CA ILE A 5 1.76 8.95 7.10
C ILE A 5 0.94 10.15 6.63
N GLU A 6 1.48 10.91 5.70
CA GLU A 6 0.83 12.15 5.23
C GLU A 6 0.28 11.99 3.81
N PRO A 7 -0.82 12.67 3.44
CA PRO A 7 -1.26 12.68 2.06
C PRO A 7 -0.21 13.32 1.14
N CYS A 8 -0.23 12.95 -0.13
CA CYS A 8 0.46 13.64 -1.22
C CYS A 8 -0.45 13.79 -2.45
N THR A 9 0.02 14.52 -3.47
CA THR A 9 -0.73 14.82 -4.70
C THR A 9 -0.14 14.14 -5.94
N THR A 10 0.76 13.19 -5.73
CA THR A 10 1.52 12.50 -6.79
C THR A 10 1.20 11.00 -6.76
N PRO A 11 0.01 10.57 -7.22
CA PRO A 11 -0.44 9.19 -7.10
C PRO A 11 0.43 8.19 -7.88
N LEU A 12 1.13 8.64 -8.93
CA LEU A 12 2.05 7.80 -9.71
C LEU A 12 3.51 7.88 -9.23
N ALA A 13 3.76 8.53 -8.09
CA ALA A 13 5.08 8.61 -7.48
C ALA A 13 4.95 8.86 -5.97
N ILE A 14 4.24 7.98 -5.27
CA ILE A 14 3.96 8.11 -3.83
C ILE A 14 5.26 7.90 -3.04
N PRO A 15 5.80 8.94 -2.36
CA PRO A 15 7.03 8.82 -1.58
C PRO A 15 6.82 7.98 -0.32
N GLU A 16 7.91 7.52 0.29
CA GLU A 16 7.86 6.84 1.60
C GLU A 16 7.09 7.66 2.64
N ARG A 17 6.30 6.96 3.47
CA ARG A 17 5.46 7.55 4.55
C ARG A 17 4.44 8.54 4.01
N ARG A 18 3.96 8.30 2.78
CA ARG A 18 2.88 9.06 2.17
C ARG A 18 1.80 8.13 1.66
N TRP A 19 0.62 8.71 1.45
CA TRP A 19 -0.47 8.06 0.75
C TRP A 19 -1.07 9.00 -0.31
N SER A 20 -1.62 8.42 -1.37
CA SER A 20 -2.41 9.13 -2.36
C SER A 20 -3.44 8.16 -2.95
N ALA A 21 -4.56 8.70 -3.39
CA ALA A 21 -5.54 7.98 -4.19
C ALA A 21 -5.65 8.61 -5.57
N ASN A 22 -6.21 7.87 -6.51
CA ASN A 22 -6.48 8.34 -7.86
C ASN A 22 -7.67 7.61 -8.46
N ALA A 23 -8.37 8.28 -9.38
CA ALA A 23 -9.40 7.66 -10.19
C ALA A 23 -8.80 6.50 -11.00
N ASN A 24 -9.52 5.39 -11.05
CA ASN A 24 -9.10 4.20 -11.77
C ASN A 24 -8.74 4.54 -13.22
N VAL A 25 -7.57 4.08 -13.64
CA VAL A 25 -7.11 4.18 -15.03
C VAL A 25 -7.55 2.91 -15.73
N ALA A 26 -8.37 3.05 -16.78
CA ALA A 26 -8.84 1.90 -17.54
C ALA A 26 -7.66 1.09 -18.11
N PRO A 27 -7.74 -0.24 -18.08
CA PRO A 27 -6.74 -1.11 -18.72
C PRO A 27 -6.65 -0.87 -20.24
N ILE A 28 -5.50 -1.21 -20.82
CA ILE A 28 -5.24 -1.11 -22.26
C ILE A 28 -5.14 -2.52 -22.84
N GLY A 29 -6.26 -3.01 -23.40
CA GLY A 29 -6.37 -4.43 -23.73
C GLY A 29 -6.26 -5.26 -22.46
N ASP A 30 -5.47 -6.34 -22.47
CA ASP A 30 -5.27 -7.20 -21.30
C ASP A 30 -4.26 -6.61 -20.27
N GLU A 31 -3.80 -5.37 -20.45
CA GLU A 31 -2.77 -4.75 -19.61
C GLU A 31 -3.36 -3.79 -18.56
N THR A 32 -3.29 -4.22 -17.29
CA THR A 32 -3.60 -3.39 -16.12
C THR A 32 -2.68 -2.18 -16.05
N GLN A 33 -3.25 -0.98 -16.00
CA GLN A 33 -2.50 0.28 -15.93
C GLN A 33 -2.29 0.74 -14.48
N PRO A 34 -1.15 1.36 -14.14
CA PRO A 34 -0.94 1.89 -12.80
C PRO A 34 -1.93 3.03 -12.51
N THR A 35 -2.80 2.83 -11.53
CA THR A 35 -3.64 3.90 -10.98
C THR A 35 -2.91 4.63 -9.86
N VAL A 36 -2.17 3.87 -9.05
CA VAL A 36 -1.20 4.36 -8.08
C VAL A 36 0.15 3.69 -8.32
N GLN A 37 1.24 4.40 -8.03
CA GLN A 37 2.60 3.89 -8.11
C GLN A 37 3.46 4.56 -7.05
N PHE A 38 4.35 3.78 -6.45
CA PHE A 38 5.26 4.23 -5.42
C PHE A 38 6.57 4.75 -6.01
N THR A 39 7.33 5.51 -5.23
CA THR A 39 8.77 5.65 -5.48
C THR A 39 9.49 4.33 -5.20
N ALA A 40 10.75 4.20 -5.63
CA ALA A 40 11.49 2.95 -5.50
C ALA A 40 11.54 2.40 -4.06
N PHE A 41 11.32 1.10 -3.94
CA PHE A 41 11.41 0.34 -2.69
C PHE A 41 12.85 -0.09 -2.45
N SER A 42 13.30 0.06 -1.21
CA SER A 42 14.53 -0.57 -0.68
C SER A 42 14.21 -1.53 0.47
N SER A 43 13.34 -1.10 1.38
CA SER A 43 12.86 -1.88 2.53
C SER A 43 11.36 -1.64 2.79
N CYS A 44 10.69 -1.09 1.78
CA CYS A 44 9.33 -0.60 1.89
C CYS A 44 8.32 -1.66 1.44
N ILE A 45 7.11 -1.51 1.94
CA ILE A 45 5.93 -2.18 1.41
C ILE A 45 4.92 -1.13 0.95
N GLY A 46 4.18 -1.46 -0.10
CA GLY A 46 3.01 -0.74 -0.55
C GLY A 46 1.76 -1.46 -0.09
N ILE A 47 0.78 -0.71 0.40
CA ILE A 47 -0.58 -1.20 0.61
C ILE A 47 -1.46 -0.52 -0.41
N CYS A 48 -2.19 -1.31 -1.19
CA CYS A 48 -3.14 -0.79 -2.16
C CYS A 48 -4.54 -1.35 -1.88
N ALA A 49 -5.56 -0.56 -2.14
CA ALA A 49 -6.96 -0.97 -2.05
C ALA A 49 -7.82 -0.18 -3.03
N ARG A 50 -8.99 -0.72 -3.37
CA ARG A 50 -10.03 -0.02 -4.12
C ARG A 50 -11.04 0.61 -3.16
N ASN A 51 -11.72 1.67 -3.57
CA ASN A 51 -12.87 2.18 -2.80
C ASN A 51 -14.10 1.28 -2.97
N ASN A 52 -15.07 1.39 -2.05
CA ASN A 52 -16.33 0.61 -2.11
C ASN A 52 -17.17 0.90 -3.38
N ASP A 53 -16.97 2.05 -4.01
CA ASP A 53 -17.65 2.41 -5.27
C ASP A 53 -16.98 1.82 -6.51
N GLY A 54 -15.80 1.20 -6.37
CA GLY A 54 -15.05 0.58 -7.47
C GLY A 54 -14.43 1.56 -8.47
N THR A 55 -14.30 2.84 -8.12
CA THR A 55 -13.93 3.93 -9.04
C THR A 55 -12.53 4.48 -8.83
N GLU A 56 -11.93 4.22 -7.67
CA GLU A 56 -10.63 4.78 -7.28
C GLU A 56 -9.76 3.72 -6.62
N VAL A 57 -8.44 3.94 -6.66
CA VAL A 57 -7.43 3.13 -5.96
C VAL A 57 -6.61 4.03 -5.05
N ILE A 58 -6.36 3.57 -3.82
CA ILE A 58 -5.43 4.19 -2.87
C ILE A 58 -4.13 3.40 -2.82
N GLY A 59 -3.01 4.11 -2.65
CA GLY A 59 -1.71 3.54 -2.32
C GLY A 59 -1.14 4.19 -1.06
N ILE A 60 -0.64 3.37 -0.14
CA ILE A 60 0.06 3.80 1.08
C ILE A 60 1.49 3.24 1.02
N HIS A 61 2.48 4.11 1.02
CA HIS A 61 3.89 3.72 1.01
C HIS A 61 4.43 3.64 2.43
N LEU A 62 4.64 2.43 2.94
CA LEU A 62 5.18 2.21 4.27
C LEU A 62 6.67 1.91 4.24
N SER A 63 7.42 2.65 5.04
CA SER A 63 8.82 2.37 5.36
C SER A 63 8.94 1.67 6.71
N LEU A 64 9.94 0.82 6.88
CA LEU A 64 10.22 0.16 8.17
C LEU A 64 10.50 1.14 9.30
N TYR A 65 11.08 2.30 8.98
CA TYR A 65 11.50 3.30 9.94
C TYR A 65 10.75 4.62 9.73
N ASP A 66 10.40 5.29 10.82
CA ASP A 66 9.92 6.67 10.81
C ASP A 66 11.04 7.67 10.51
N GLN A 67 10.70 8.96 10.48
CA GLN A 67 11.66 10.04 10.18
C GLN A 67 12.80 10.17 11.19
N ASP A 68 12.59 9.67 12.41
CA ASP A 68 13.55 9.71 13.52
C ASP A 68 14.38 8.40 13.59
N GLY A 69 14.14 7.44 12.70
CA GLY A 69 14.77 6.13 12.70
C GLY A 69 14.14 5.14 13.69
N THR A 70 12.95 5.42 14.20
CA THR A 70 12.18 4.49 15.05
C THR A 70 11.54 3.43 14.17
N LEU A 71 11.68 2.17 14.57
CA LEU A 71 11.08 1.03 13.88
C LEU A 71 9.55 1.05 14.01
N PHE A 72 8.84 0.73 12.93
CA PHE A 72 7.38 0.54 12.91
C PHE A 72 6.94 -0.52 13.92
N ALA A 73 5.94 -0.19 14.74
CA ALA A 73 5.44 -1.04 15.82
C ALA A 73 3.95 -1.34 15.67
N SER A 74 3.44 -2.32 16.42
CA SER A 74 2.02 -2.71 16.41
C SER A 74 1.07 -1.54 16.71
N ALA A 75 1.50 -0.57 17.52
CA ALA A 75 0.72 0.63 17.82
C ALA A 75 0.50 1.53 16.58
N ASP A 76 1.37 1.44 15.57
CA ASP A 76 1.32 2.25 14.36
C ASP A 76 0.37 1.67 13.29
N VAL A 77 -0.08 0.42 13.45
CA VAL A 77 -1.05 -0.23 12.55
C VAL A 77 -2.37 0.55 12.47
N ALA A 78 -2.77 1.18 13.58
CA ALA A 78 -3.94 2.03 13.63
C ALA A 78 -3.85 3.22 12.66
N THR A 79 -2.65 3.76 12.43
CA THR A 79 -2.44 4.86 11.47
C THR A 79 -2.79 4.44 10.05
N VAL A 80 -2.40 3.22 9.65
CA VAL A 80 -2.68 2.67 8.32
C VAL A 80 -4.18 2.40 8.14
N THR A 81 -4.77 1.69 9.09
CA THR A 81 -6.19 1.29 9.01
C THR A 81 -7.12 2.48 9.08
N THR A 82 -6.80 3.51 9.87
CA THR A 82 -7.60 4.75 9.91
C THR A 82 -7.62 5.45 8.55
N ILE A 83 -6.48 5.54 7.85
CA ILE A 83 -6.41 6.14 6.51
C ILE A 83 -7.33 5.39 5.53
N LEU A 84 -7.25 4.06 5.51
CA LEU A 84 -8.08 3.23 4.63
C LEU A 84 -9.57 3.38 4.97
N GLN A 85 -9.93 3.31 6.26
CA GLN A 85 -11.30 3.46 6.75
C GLN A 85 -11.89 4.83 6.42
N ASP A 86 -11.15 5.91 6.69
CA ASP A 86 -11.57 7.29 6.37
C ASP A 86 -11.76 7.48 4.87
N TRP A 87 -10.97 6.77 4.05
CA TRP A 87 -11.09 6.78 2.59
C TRP A 87 -12.18 5.82 2.05
N ASN A 88 -12.90 5.09 2.92
CA ASN A 88 -13.98 4.19 2.55
C ASN A 88 -13.57 3.07 1.57
N TYR A 89 -12.43 2.43 1.85
CA TYR A 89 -11.93 1.28 1.08
C TYR A 89 -12.82 0.03 1.18
N ASP A 90 -12.66 -0.85 0.18
CA ASP A 90 -13.19 -2.21 0.14
C ASP A 90 -12.14 -3.17 0.72
N ILE A 91 -12.46 -3.79 1.86
CA ILE A 91 -11.52 -4.62 2.61
C ILE A 91 -11.08 -5.88 1.87
N ASP A 92 -11.95 -6.42 1.01
CA ASP A 92 -11.68 -7.65 0.25
C ASP A 92 -10.72 -7.40 -0.93
N THR A 93 -10.36 -6.14 -1.19
CA THR A 93 -9.49 -5.74 -2.31
C THR A 93 -8.07 -5.37 -1.89
N VAL A 94 -7.76 -5.46 -0.60
CA VAL A 94 -6.45 -5.04 -0.12
C VAL A 94 -5.37 -5.98 -0.64
N ILE A 95 -4.30 -5.39 -1.16
CA ILE A 95 -3.06 -6.10 -1.48
C ILE A 95 -1.88 -5.44 -0.77
N VAL A 96 -0.89 -6.25 -0.40
CA VAL A 96 0.39 -5.81 0.15
C VAL A 96 1.49 -6.24 -0.80
N LEU A 97 2.34 -5.32 -1.23
CA LEU A 97 3.42 -5.58 -2.18
C LEU A 97 4.76 -5.01 -1.70
N GLY A 98 5.89 -5.59 -2.14
CA GLY A 98 7.23 -5.08 -1.83
C GLY A 98 8.07 -5.98 -0.92
N GLN A 99 8.98 -5.36 -0.16
CA GLN A 99 10.06 -6.01 0.59
C GLN A 99 9.59 -6.66 1.89
N THR A 100 8.64 -7.59 1.80
CA THR A 100 8.00 -8.25 2.95
C THR A 100 8.97 -9.05 3.81
N SER A 101 10.05 -9.59 3.24
CA SER A 101 11.10 -10.31 3.97
C SER A 101 11.84 -9.41 4.96
N ALA A 102 12.07 -8.14 4.61
CA ALA A 102 12.67 -7.15 5.51
C ALA A 102 11.75 -6.85 6.70
N TRP A 103 10.44 -6.81 6.47
CA TRP A 103 9.42 -6.59 7.50
C TRP A 103 9.29 -7.79 8.44
N GLN A 104 9.24 -9.00 7.90
CA GLN A 104 9.24 -10.23 8.69
C GLN A 104 10.49 -10.37 9.56
N ALA A 105 11.65 -9.94 9.07
CA ALA A 105 12.91 -10.01 9.80
C ALA A 105 13.04 -8.90 10.87
N SER A 106 12.59 -7.68 10.57
CA SER A 106 12.86 -6.51 11.40
C SER A 106 11.74 -6.21 12.39
N ALA A 107 10.48 -6.34 11.96
CA ALA A 107 9.28 -6.01 12.74
C ALA A 107 8.22 -7.12 12.65
N PRO A 108 8.54 -8.39 13.00
CA PRO A 108 7.66 -9.54 12.76
C PRO A 108 6.26 -9.39 13.37
N GLN A 109 6.19 -8.93 14.63
CA GLN A 109 4.90 -8.76 15.32
C GLN A 109 4.07 -7.66 14.67
N ALA A 110 4.65 -6.50 14.41
CA ALA A 110 3.94 -5.37 13.81
C ALA A 110 3.47 -5.70 12.38
N TYR A 111 4.27 -6.46 11.62
CA TYR A 111 3.89 -6.92 10.30
C TYR A 111 2.72 -7.92 10.35
N GLN A 112 2.73 -8.86 11.30
CA GLN A 112 1.60 -9.78 11.51
C GLN A 112 0.33 -9.05 11.93
N ASP A 113 0.45 -8.09 12.86
CA ASP A 113 -0.67 -7.29 13.33
C ASP A 113 -1.26 -6.43 12.18
N LEU A 114 -0.39 -5.90 11.32
CA LEU A 114 -0.79 -5.18 10.11
C LEU A 114 -1.59 -6.08 9.16
N LEU A 115 -1.07 -7.26 8.82
CA LEU A 115 -1.79 -8.19 7.92
C LEU A 115 -3.13 -8.64 8.52
N ALA A 116 -3.17 -8.93 9.81
CA ALA A 116 -4.41 -9.31 10.49
C ALA A 116 -5.44 -8.18 10.50
N ALA A 117 -5.00 -6.93 10.69
CA ALA A 117 -5.87 -5.76 10.66
C ALA A 117 -6.40 -5.42 9.25
N LEU A 118 -5.76 -5.94 8.21
CA LEU A 118 -6.15 -5.84 6.80
C LEU A 118 -6.91 -7.09 6.29
N ASP A 119 -7.39 -7.94 7.21
CA ASP A 119 -8.06 -9.22 6.94
C ASP A 119 -7.25 -10.25 6.13
N ASN A 120 -5.95 -10.34 6.42
CA ASN A 120 -5.00 -11.26 5.78
C ASN A 120 -5.00 -11.12 4.24
N PRO A 121 -4.62 -9.94 3.73
CA PRO A 121 -4.70 -9.63 2.30
C PRO A 121 -3.75 -10.49 1.47
N ASP A 122 -3.93 -10.47 0.14
CA ASP A 122 -2.96 -11.04 -0.77
C ASP A 122 -1.62 -10.30 -0.68
N VAL A 123 -0.54 -11.08 -0.58
CA VAL A 123 0.81 -10.57 -0.40
C VAL A 123 1.69 -10.92 -1.60
N TYR A 124 2.27 -9.89 -2.21
CA TYR A 124 3.16 -9.99 -3.35
C TYR A 124 4.60 -9.66 -2.92
N PRO A 125 5.42 -10.68 -2.57
CA PRO A 125 6.79 -10.46 -2.12
C PRO A 125 7.66 -10.05 -3.31
N PHE A 126 7.97 -8.76 -3.38
CA PHE A 126 8.85 -8.19 -4.40
C PHE A 126 10.16 -7.68 -3.77
N GLY A 127 11.17 -7.51 -4.61
CA GLY A 127 12.49 -7.00 -4.19
C GLY A 127 12.56 -5.47 -4.22
N ASP A 128 13.76 -4.97 -4.44
CA ASP A 128 13.97 -3.56 -4.77
C ASP A 128 13.37 -3.27 -6.15
N GLY A 129 12.65 -2.16 -6.27
CA GLY A 129 12.02 -1.78 -7.53
C GLY A 129 10.95 -0.73 -7.37
N GLN A 130 10.32 -0.38 -8.48
CA GLN A 130 9.19 0.53 -8.50
C GLN A 130 7.92 -0.29 -8.78
N TYR A 131 6.93 -0.18 -7.90
CA TYR A 131 5.71 -0.97 -7.98
C TYR A 131 4.49 -0.06 -7.83
N GLY A 132 3.35 -0.53 -8.29
CA GLY A 132 2.08 0.16 -8.18
C GLY A 132 0.93 -0.83 -8.16
N ALA A 133 -0.28 -0.30 -8.33
CA ALA A 133 -1.47 -1.11 -8.51
C ALA A 133 -2.51 -0.40 -9.39
N GLY A 134 -3.37 -1.20 -10.02
CA GLY A 134 -4.50 -0.74 -10.80
C GLY A 134 -5.57 -1.83 -10.90
N LEU A 135 -6.74 -1.46 -11.42
CA LEU A 135 -7.80 -2.43 -11.68
C LEU A 135 -7.65 -3.00 -13.08
N ASN A 136 -7.77 -4.32 -13.21
CA ASN A 136 -7.86 -5.00 -14.49
C ASN A 136 -9.27 -4.87 -15.10
N ASP A 137 -9.50 -5.49 -16.26
CA ASP A 137 -10.80 -5.49 -16.97
C ASP A 137 -11.95 -6.14 -16.18
N GLY A 138 -11.64 -6.92 -15.14
CA GLY A 138 -12.59 -7.55 -14.23
C GLY A 138 -12.78 -6.79 -12.92
N ASP A 139 -12.34 -5.54 -12.83
CA ASP A 139 -12.33 -4.71 -11.63
C ASP A 139 -11.53 -5.32 -10.45
N VAL A 140 -10.63 -6.26 -10.73
CA VAL A 140 -9.76 -6.88 -9.72
C VAL A 140 -8.50 -6.02 -9.58
N LEU A 141 -8.14 -5.71 -8.34
CA LEU A 141 -6.93 -4.95 -8.03
C LEU A 141 -5.70 -5.86 -8.21
N GLU A 142 -4.75 -5.42 -9.03
CA GLU A 142 -3.54 -6.17 -9.33
C GLU A 142 -2.29 -5.28 -9.20
N PRO A 143 -1.13 -5.85 -8.84
CA PRO A 143 0.14 -5.15 -8.88
C PRO A 143 0.55 -4.74 -10.30
N THR A 144 1.20 -3.58 -10.43
CA THR A 144 1.83 -3.08 -11.67
C THR A 144 3.32 -2.81 -11.46
N TYR A 145 4.12 -2.88 -12.52
CA TYR A 145 5.60 -2.81 -12.48
C TYR A 145 6.19 -2.01 -13.65
#